data_AF-A0A6M0EX65-F1
#
_entry.id   AF-A0A6M0EX65-F1
#
_cell.length_a   1.000
_cell.length_b   1.000
_cell.length_c   1.000
_cell.angle_alpha   90.00
_cell.angle_beta   90.00
_cell.angle_gamma   90.00
#
_symmetry.space_group_name_H-M   'P 1'
#
loop_
_entity.id
_entity.type
_entity.pdbx_description
1 polymer ?
#
loop_
_entity_poly.entity_id
_entity_poly.type
_entity_poly.pdbx_seq_one_letter_code
_entity_poly.pdbx_strand_id
1 'polypeptide(L)'
;MFASTSPSSKSNFASLAALWARKYYLAVTTKDEESELNNTDQFKDVSSPANRKLTAEKLMYNLNLASAQAWSLTEKLLSKDIQRHGINLDLIHPLEIAADTRYLFQTVLDAYAQQESPQRLSVIVGKDFGRVRQKYTSIDRRAIGFVSMQFHYTGQKLLEWLLPREQLLWTSYLKVMDDHMYMPLQAAYEAAGNHSYNSPALIAVRQLLPLSSQIAYSVCKQVRQSFPNYRTYSGPLSELKVRTSSIRDVEMFQVYLCLCVLDQEISSVQRELFPLCVLLYPRLQVSWRLVQEMLRIMGWEMHQCLLPENMATFLPYLRTLTEMFSFEVFQKD
;
A
#
# COMPACT_ATOMS: atom_id res chain seq x y z
N MET A 1 -8.82 41.13 1.75
CA MET A 1 -8.63 39.91 2.54
C MET A 1 -8.77 38.73 1.57
N PHE A 2 -7.68 38.37 0.89
CA PHE A 2 -7.59 37.18 0.04
C PHE A 2 -6.33 36.45 0.49
N ALA A 3 -6.48 35.20 0.95
CA ALA A 3 -5.35 34.38 1.35
C ALA A 3 -4.54 34.01 0.10
N SER A 4 -3.38 34.63 -0.07
CA SER A 4 -2.39 34.22 -1.06
C SER A 4 -1.83 32.86 -0.65
N THR A 5 -2.20 31.81 -1.38
CA THR A 5 -1.52 30.52 -1.27
C THR A 5 -0.08 30.68 -1.75
N SER A 6 0.88 30.43 -0.86
CA SER A 6 2.31 30.58 -1.13
C SER A 6 2.81 29.54 -2.16
N PRO A 7 3.70 29.90 -3.09
CA PRO A 7 4.23 28.99 -4.11
C PRO A 7 5.04 27.80 -3.54
N SER A 8 5.43 27.83 -2.26
CA SER A 8 6.21 26.77 -1.61
C SER A 8 5.41 25.49 -1.32
N SER A 9 4.11 25.60 -1.03
CA SER A 9 3.28 24.43 -0.64
C SER A 9 3.04 23.48 -1.83
N LYS A 10 2.74 24.04 -3.01
CA LYS A 10 2.61 23.27 -4.27
C LYS A 10 3.91 22.58 -4.68
N SER A 11 5.05 23.21 -4.42
CA SER A 11 6.38 22.66 -4.73
C SER A 11 6.69 21.43 -3.87
N ASN A 12 6.39 21.48 -2.57
CA ASN A 12 6.64 20.36 -1.65
C ASN A 12 5.72 19.17 -1.91
N PHE A 13 4.44 19.40 -2.20
CA PHE A 13 3.49 18.37 -2.63
C PHE A 13 4.01 17.62 -3.87
N ALA A 14 4.38 18.36 -4.92
CA ALA A 14 4.89 17.78 -6.16
C ALA A 14 6.23 17.05 -5.94
N SER A 15 7.09 17.56 -5.07
CA SER A 15 8.36 16.92 -4.71
C SER A 15 8.15 15.57 -4.03
N LEU A 16 7.18 15.45 -3.11
CA LEU A 16 6.96 14.18 -2.41
C LEU A 16 6.32 13.13 -3.31
N ALA A 17 5.33 13.53 -4.12
CA ALA A 17 4.74 12.66 -5.14
C ALA A 17 5.80 12.16 -6.14
N ALA A 18 6.72 13.02 -6.57
CA ALA A 18 7.83 12.63 -7.44
C ALA A 18 8.81 11.66 -6.76
N LEU A 19 9.13 11.86 -5.47
CA LEU A 19 9.97 10.93 -4.71
C LEU A 19 9.30 9.56 -4.57
N TRP A 20 7.99 9.53 -4.36
CA TRP A 20 7.22 8.29 -4.35
C TRP A 20 7.23 7.59 -5.72
N ALA A 21 7.01 8.32 -6.81
CA ALA A 21 7.13 7.75 -8.16
C ALA A 21 8.54 7.18 -8.43
N ARG A 22 9.60 7.84 -7.95
CA ARG A 22 10.98 7.33 -8.04
C ARG A 22 11.22 6.10 -7.18
N LYS A 23 10.63 6.03 -5.98
CA LYS A 23 10.66 4.82 -5.14
C LYS A 23 10.11 3.62 -5.92
N TYR A 24 8.99 3.77 -6.65
CA TYR A 24 8.46 2.70 -7.50
C TYR A 24 9.42 2.26 -8.59
N TYR A 25 10.13 3.20 -9.22
CA TYR A 25 11.15 2.85 -10.21
C TYR A 25 12.16 1.88 -9.62
N LEU A 26 12.79 2.28 -8.52
CA LEU A 26 13.85 1.48 -7.88
C LEU A 26 13.33 0.13 -7.39
N ALA A 27 12.12 0.09 -6.81
CA ALA A 27 11.54 -1.14 -6.27
C ALA A 27 11.09 -2.14 -7.35
N VAL A 28 10.70 -1.65 -8.53
CA VAL A 28 10.35 -2.50 -9.68
C VAL A 28 11.62 -2.96 -10.38
N THR A 29 12.60 -2.08 -10.62
CA THR A 29 13.85 -2.45 -11.29
C THR A 29 14.74 -3.40 -10.48
N THR A 30 14.74 -3.32 -9.14
CA THR A 30 15.45 -4.32 -8.30
C THR A 30 14.79 -5.69 -8.30
N LYS A 31 13.47 -5.78 -8.52
CA LYS A 31 12.80 -7.06 -8.78
C LYS A 31 13.10 -7.59 -10.18
N ASP A 32 13.19 -6.68 -11.15
CA ASP A 32 13.62 -7.01 -12.51
C ASP A 32 15.04 -7.59 -12.47
N GLU A 33 16.00 -7.03 -11.73
CA GLU A 33 17.36 -7.60 -11.62
C GLU A 33 17.42 -9.04 -11.03
N GLU A 34 16.54 -9.39 -10.08
CA GLU A 34 16.43 -10.78 -9.58
C GLU A 34 15.78 -11.75 -10.60
N SER A 35 15.06 -11.23 -11.60
CA SER A 35 14.30 -12.01 -12.59
C SER A 35 14.82 -11.89 -14.04
N GLU A 36 15.68 -10.92 -14.34
CA GLU A 36 16.22 -10.57 -15.65
C GLU A 36 17.37 -11.47 -16.10
N LEU A 37 17.85 -12.38 -15.25
CA LEU A 37 18.91 -13.31 -15.65
C LEU A 37 18.50 -14.32 -16.74
N ASN A 38 17.27 -14.31 -17.27
CA ASN A 38 16.83 -15.39 -18.17
C ASN A 38 16.04 -15.08 -19.46
N ASN A 39 15.52 -13.90 -19.82
CA ASN A 39 14.63 -13.88 -21.03
C ASN A 39 14.35 -12.52 -21.73
N THR A 40 15.36 -11.72 -22.09
CA THR A 40 15.17 -10.41 -22.76
C THR A 40 14.45 -10.46 -24.12
N ASP A 41 14.48 -11.58 -24.85
CA ASP A 41 13.80 -11.71 -26.15
C ASP A 41 12.31 -12.10 -26.06
N GLN A 42 11.84 -12.65 -24.94
CA GLN A 42 10.41 -13.00 -24.75
C GLN A 42 9.51 -11.79 -24.44
N PHE A 43 10.06 -10.63 -24.07
CA PHE A 43 9.29 -9.47 -23.61
C PHE A 43 8.85 -8.52 -24.72
N LYS A 44 9.54 -8.49 -25.86
CA LYS A 44 9.24 -7.51 -26.93
C LYS A 44 7.85 -7.69 -27.52
N ASP A 45 7.37 -8.92 -27.60
CA ASP A 45 6.05 -9.23 -28.15
C ASP A 45 4.94 -8.66 -27.23
N VAL A 46 4.91 -9.04 -25.94
CA VAL A 46 3.83 -8.64 -25.01
C VAL A 46 3.87 -7.16 -24.62
N SER A 47 5.05 -6.54 -24.66
CA SER A 47 5.19 -5.10 -24.38
C SER A 47 4.75 -4.20 -25.54
N SER A 48 4.48 -4.76 -26.72
CA SER A 48 4.02 -4.00 -27.88
C SER A 48 2.70 -3.26 -27.60
N PRO A 49 2.45 -2.10 -28.23
CA PRO A 49 1.22 -1.33 -28.01
C PRO A 49 -0.04 -2.14 -28.32
N ALA A 50 0.00 -2.94 -29.39
CA ALA A 50 -1.13 -3.78 -29.80
C ALA A 50 -1.43 -4.88 -28.76
N ASN A 51 -0.41 -5.57 -28.26
CA ASN A 51 -0.61 -6.62 -27.26
C ASN A 51 -1.04 -6.04 -25.90
N ARG A 52 -0.49 -4.89 -25.48
CA ARG A 52 -0.97 -4.22 -24.26
C ARG A 52 -2.44 -3.81 -24.37
N LYS A 53 -2.85 -3.29 -25.53
CA LYS A 53 -4.26 -2.96 -25.78
C LYS A 53 -5.16 -4.21 -25.72
N LEU A 54 -4.74 -5.31 -26.35
CA LEU A 54 -5.46 -6.59 -26.29
C LEU A 54 -5.59 -7.13 -24.86
N THR A 55 -4.50 -7.10 -24.10
CA THR A 55 -4.51 -7.48 -22.67
C THR A 55 -5.45 -6.57 -21.87
N ALA A 56 -5.42 -5.26 -22.10
CA ALA A 56 -6.31 -4.31 -21.43
C ALA A 56 -7.79 -4.58 -21.73
N GLU A 57 -8.15 -4.80 -23.01
CA GLU A 57 -9.51 -5.13 -23.44
C GLU A 57 -10.00 -6.44 -22.81
N LYS A 58 -9.14 -7.46 -22.78
CA LYS A 58 -9.43 -8.73 -22.10
C LYS A 58 -9.69 -8.53 -20.60
N LEU A 59 -8.87 -7.74 -19.92
CA LEU A 59 -9.07 -7.44 -18.49
C LEU A 59 -10.34 -6.63 -18.26
N MET A 60 -10.62 -5.64 -19.12
CA MET A 60 -11.83 -4.82 -19.06
C MET A 60 -13.09 -5.67 -19.21
N TYR A 61 -13.11 -6.59 -20.19
CA TYR A 61 -14.22 -7.50 -20.42
C TYR A 61 -14.54 -8.35 -19.18
N ASN A 62 -13.50 -8.82 -18.48
CA ASN A 62 -13.68 -9.68 -17.32
C ASN A 62 -13.80 -8.92 -15.98
N LEU A 63 -13.62 -7.58 -15.97
CA LEU A 63 -13.56 -6.77 -14.76
C LEU A 63 -14.83 -6.87 -13.89
N ASN A 64 -16.01 -6.93 -14.51
CA ASN A 64 -17.26 -7.11 -13.78
C ASN A 64 -17.34 -8.45 -13.04
N LEU A 65 -16.93 -9.53 -13.72
CA LEU A 65 -16.91 -10.87 -13.12
C LEU A 65 -15.88 -10.94 -11.99
N ALA A 66 -14.66 -10.42 -12.21
CA ALA A 66 -13.63 -10.36 -11.18
C ALA A 66 -14.11 -9.58 -9.95
N SER A 67 -14.74 -8.42 -10.15
CA SER A 67 -15.27 -7.60 -9.06
C SER A 67 -16.38 -8.31 -8.29
N ALA A 68 -17.28 -9.04 -8.97
CA ALA A 68 -18.33 -9.79 -8.28
C ALA A 68 -17.77 -10.95 -7.44
N GLN A 69 -16.80 -11.70 -8.01
CA GLN A 69 -16.11 -12.77 -7.28
C GLN A 69 -15.30 -12.24 -6.10
N ALA A 70 -14.65 -11.10 -6.27
CA ALA A 70 -13.90 -10.41 -5.22
C ALA A 70 -14.80 -10.02 -4.05
N TRP A 71 -16.03 -9.55 -4.33
CA TRP A 71 -16.95 -9.17 -3.28
C TRP A 71 -17.35 -10.36 -2.41
N SER A 72 -17.65 -11.50 -3.03
CA SER A 72 -17.96 -12.75 -2.30
C SER A 72 -16.81 -13.17 -1.38
N LEU A 73 -15.56 -12.99 -1.81
CA LEU A 73 -14.38 -13.28 -0.98
C LEU A 73 -14.22 -12.29 0.18
N THR A 74 -14.40 -10.98 -0.09
CA THR A 74 -14.36 -9.92 0.93
C THR A 74 -15.42 -10.14 2.01
N GLU A 75 -16.66 -10.41 1.60
CA GLU A 75 -17.78 -10.67 2.50
C GLU A 75 -17.53 -11.91 3.35
N LYS A 76 -17.06 -13.00 2.72
CA LYS A 76 -16.70 -14.22 3.44
C LYS A 76 -15.62 -13.97 4.50
N LEU A 77 -14.67 -13.09 4.21
CA LEU A 77 -13.58 -12.75 5.12
C LEU A 77 -14.03 -11.87 6.29
N LEU A 78 -14.85 -10.84 6.03
CA LEU A 78 -15.10 -9.72 6.97
C LEU A 78 -16.54 -9.62 7.50
N SER A 79 -17.50 -10.37 6.98
CA SER A 79 -18.93 -10.27 7.38
C SER A 79 -19.13 -10.38 8.89
N LYS A 80 -18.42 -11.30 9.56
CA LYS A 80 -18.50 -11.50 11.01
C LYS A 80 -17.90 -10.34 11.81
N ASP A 81 -17.01 -9.57 11.20
CA ASP A 81 -16.31 -8.47 11.87
C ASP A 81 -17.11 -7.16 11.86
N ILE A 82 -18.08 -7.02 10.96
CA ILE A 82 -19.01 -5.89 10.98
C ILE A 82 -19.71 -5.80 12.35
N GLN A 83 -20.30 -6.91 12.80
CA GLN A 83 -20.97 -6.97 14.11
C GLN A 83 -19.96 -6.89 15.25
N ARG A 84 -18.86 -7.64 15.17
CA ARG A 84 -17.86 -7.72 16.24
C ARG A 84 -17.22 -6.37 16.56
N HIS A 85 -16.99 -5.55 15.54
CA HIS A 85 -16.34 -4.24 15.70
C HIS A 85 -17.35 -3.08 15.69
N GLY A 86 -18.66 -3.34 15.58
CA GLY A 86 -19.67 -2.29 15.52
C GLY A 86 -19.43 -1.34 14.34
N ILE A 87 -19.09 -1.89 13.17
CA ILE A 87 -18.96 -1.10 11.95
C ILE A 87 -20.37 -0.80 11.45
N ASN A 88 -20.64 0.47 11.15
CA ASN A 88 -21.95 0.85 10.63
C ASN A 88 -22.16 0.22 9.24
N LEU A 89 -23.16 -0.65 9.13
CA LEU A 89 -23.55 -1.32 7.89
C LEU A 89 -23.93 -0.34 6.78
N ASP A 90 -24.47 0.82 7.14
CA ASP A 90 -24.86 1.87 6.20
C ASP A 90 -23.64 2.51 5.51
N LEU A 91 -22.41 2.25 5.98
CA LEU A 91 -21.18 2.73 5.34
C LEU A 91 -20.59 1.73 4.36
N ILE A 92 -21.09 0.49 4.35
CA ILE A 92 -20.59 -0.58 3.47
C ILE A 92 -21.64 -0.85 2.40
N HIS A 93 -21.52 -0.16 1.28
CA HIS A 93 -22.39 -0.34 0.11
C HIS A 93 -21.68 -1.19 -0.96
N PRO A 94 -21.99 -2.50 -1.10
CA PRO A 94 -21.27 -3.42 -1.98
C PRO A 94 -21.20 -2.96 -3.43
N LEU A 95 -22.33 -2.47 -3.96
CA LEU A 95 -22.45 -2.04 -5.35
C LEU A 95 -21.65 -0.77 -5.61
N GLU A 96 -21.58 0.13 -4.63
CA GLU A 96 -20.82 1.38 -4.72
C GLU A 96 -19.32 1.11 -4.63
N ILE A 97 -18.90 0.28 -3.67
CA ILE A 97 -17.50 -0.16 -3.55
C ILE A 97 -17.06 -0.86 -4.84
N ALA A 98 -17.89 -1.74 -5.40
CA ALA A 98 -17.62 -2.39 -6.68
C ALA A 98 -17.54 -1.37 -7.83
N ALA A 99 -18.44 -0.38 -7.89
CA ALA A 99 -18.41 0.66 -8.92
C ALA A 99 -17.14 1.51 -8.85
N ASP A 100 -16.76 1.98 -7.67
CA ASP A 100 -15.53 2.76 -7.46
C ASP A 100 -14.28 1.92 -7.77
N THR A 101 -14.26 0.65 -7.35
CA THR A 101 -13.17 -0.29 -7.68
C THR A 101 -13.03 -0.41 -9.20
N ARG A 102 -14.13 -0.66 -9.91
CA ARG A 102 -14.11 -0.79 -11.38
C ARG A 102 -13.63 0.48 -12.06
N TYR A 103 -14.08 1.65 -11.60
CA TYR A 103 -13.62 2.94 -12.13
C TYR A 103 -12.09 3.09 -12.04
N LEU A 104 -11.51 2.74 -10.88
CA LEU A 104 -10.06 2.80 -10.68
C LEU A 104 -9.32 1.78 -11.56
N PHE A 105 -9.83 0.54 -11.65
CA PHE A 105 -9.25 -0.47 -12.55
C PHE A 105 -9.32 -0.03 -14.01
N GLN A 106 -10.43 0.53 -14.46
CA GLN A 106 -10.60 1.03 -15.82
C GLN A 106 -9.57 2.11 -16.15
N THR A 107 -9.40 3.09 -15.26
CA THR A 107 -8.42 4.17 -15.41
C THR A 107 -7.00 3.63 -15.57
N VAL A 108 -6.64 2.58 -14.79
CA VAL A 108 -5.31 1.96 -14.87
C VAL A 108 -5.15 1.13 -16.14
N LEU A 109 -6.20 0.43 -16.58
CA LEU A 109 -6.19 -0.34 -17.82
C LEU A 109 -6.02 0.57 -19.04
N ASP A 110 -6.65 1.74 -19.04
CA ASP A 110 -6.48 2.74 -20.09
C ASP A 110 -5.03 3.26 -20.14
N ALA A 111 -4.45 3.60 -18.99
CA ALA A 111 -3.04 3.99 -18.89
C ALA A 111 -2.09 2.86 -19.34
N TYR A 112 -2.36 1.61 -18.96
CA TYR A 112 -1.61 0.43 -19.40
C TYR A 112 -1.64 0.26 -20.93
N ALA A 113 -2.82 0.40 -21.53
CA ALA A 113 -3.00 0.33 -22.99
C ALA A 113 -2.26 1.45 -23.73
N GLN A 114 -2.17 2.63 -23.12
CA GLN A 114 -1.39 3.79 -23.62
C GLN A 114 0.12 3.67 -23.37
N GLN A 115 0.57 2.54 -22.84
CA GLN A 115 1.97 2.26 -22.49
C GLN A 115 2.57 3.15 -21.40
N GLU A 116 1.72 3.80 -20.59
CA GLU A 116 2.19 4.60 -19.46
C GLU A 116 2.97 3.74 -18.48
N SER A 117 4.14 4.21 -18.05
CA SER A 117 4.97 3.43 -17.14
C SER A 117 4.36 3.37 -15.73
N PRO A 118 4.63 2.33 -14.90
CA PRO A 118 4.15 2.29 -13.52
C PRO A 118 4.52 3.53 -12.68
N GLN A 119 5.65 4.17 -12.97
CA GLN A 119 6.07 5.41 -12.30
C GLN A 119 5.14 6.56 -12.67
N ARG A 120 4.78 6.67 -13.96
CA ARG A 120 3.87 7.71 -14.44
C ARG A 120 2.45 7.45 -13.98
N LEU A 121 2.05 6.18 -13.91
CA LEU A 121 0.77 5.73 -13.38
C LEU A 121 0.52 6.27 -11.97
N SER A 122 1.50 6.20 -11.06
CA SER A 122 1.41 6.73 -9.70
C SER A 122 0.95 8.20 -9.67
N VAL A 123 1.45 9.01 -10.62
CA VAL A 123 1.05 10.41 -10.76
C VAL A 123 -0.34 10.57 -11.38
N ILE A 124 -0.68 9.73 -12.36
CA ILE A 124 -1.98 9.78 -13.07
C ILE A 124 -3.12 9.43 -12.12
N VAL A 125 -2.98 8.35 -11.36
CA VAL A 125 -4.10 7.77 -10.58
C VAL A 125 -4.16 8.26 -9.14
N GLY A 126 -3.09 8.90 -8.63
CA GLY A 126 -2.98 9.23 -7.20
C GLY A 126 -4.15 10.02 -6.63
N LYS A 127 -4.66 11.01 -7.38
CA LYS A 127 -5.83 11.82 -6.96
C LYS A 127 -7.11 11.00 -6.89
N ASP A 128 -7.34 10.12 -7.87
CA ASP A 128 -8.56 9.31 -7.93
C ASP A 128 -8.60 8.27 -6.82
N PHE A 129 -7.47 7.60 -6.56
CA PHE A 129 -7.33 6.71 -5.42
C PHE A 129 -7.47 7.47 -4.11
N GLY A 130 -6.85 8.64 -3.97
CA GLY A 130 -6.99 9.50 -2.80
C GLY A 130 -8.44 9.89 -2.52
N ARG A 131 -9.20 10.27 -3.55
CA ARG A 131 -10.63 10.60 -3.47
C ARG A 131 -11.46 9.41 -3.01
N VAL A 132 -11.28 8.23 -3.62
CA VAL A 132 -12.00 7.01 -3.23
C VAL A 132 -11.66 6.63 -1.80
N ARG A 133 -10.38 6.69 -1.42
CA ARG A 133 -9.96 6.40 -0.05
C ARG A 133 -10.62 7.36 0.94
N GLN A 134 -10.57 8.66 0.68
CA GLN A 134 -11.18 9.70 1.52
C GLN A 134 -12.70 9.50 1.67
N LYS A 135 -13.39 9.14 0.59
CA LYS A 135 -14.83 8.82 0.61
C LYS A 135 -15.13 7.78 1.69
N TYR A 136 -14.42 6.66 1.69
CA TYR A 136 -14.65 5.56 2.63
C TYR A 136 -14.01 5.75 4.00
N THR A 137 -13.04 6.65 4.17
CA THR A 137 -12.42 6.93 5.48
C THR A 137 -13.01 8.13 6.21
N SER A 138 -13.90 8.89 5.57
CA SER A 138 -14.44 10.15 6.11
C SER A 138 -15.30 9.97 7.37
N ILE A 139 -16.09 8.89 7.46
CA ILE A 139 -17.00 8.63 8.59
C ILE A 139 -16.41 7.54 9.50
N ASP A 140 -16.23 6.34 8.98
CA ASP A 140 -15.59 5.22 9.68
C ASP A 140 -14.41 4.72 8.87
N ARG A 141 -13.21 5.03 9.36
CA ARG A 141 -11.94 4.68 8.72
C ARG A 141 -11.76 3.18 8.50
N ARG A 142 -12.46 2.32 9.24
CA ARG A 142 -12.39 0.85 9.08
C ARG A 142 -13.07 0.38 7.79
N ALA A 143 -13.98 1.17 7.21
CA ALA A 143 -14.62 0.83 5.95
C ALA A 143 -13.60 0.65 4.80
N ILE A 144 -12.42 1.28 4.90
CA ILE A 144 -11.34 1.07 3.93
C ILE A 144 -10.87 -0.38 3.88
N GLY A 145 -11.05 -1.17 4.95
CA GLY A 145 -10.74 -2.60 4.95
C GLY A 145 -11.54 -3.37 3.89
N PHE A 146 -12.83 -3.03 3.72
CA PHE A 146 -13.70 -3.67 2.72
C PHE A 146 -13.29 -3.28 1.30
N VAL A 147 -12.99 -1.99 1.10
CA VAL A 147 -12.54 -1.48 -0.20
C VAL A 147 -11.20 -2.10 -0.60
N SER A 148 -10.23 -2.12 0.32
CA SER A 148 -8.91 -2.70 0.08
C SER A 148 -8.99 -4.20 -0.23
N MET A 149 -9.82 -4.96 0.50
CA MET A 149 -10.00 -6.39 0.20
C MET A 149 -10.73 -6.63 -1.12
N GLN A 150 -11.75 -5.83 -1.45
CA GLN A 150 -12.40 -5.85 -2.75
C GLN A 150 -11.39 -5.60 -3.87
N PHE A 151 -10.56 -4.59 -3.69
CA PHE A 151 -9.55 -4.18 -4.64
C PHE A 151 -8.51 -5.29 -4.87
N HIS A 152 -7.96 -5.81 -3.77
CA HIS A 152 -6.98 -6.89 -3.77
C HIS A 152 -7.51 -8.13 -4.49
N TYR A 153 -8.69 -8.63 -4.12
CA TYR A 153 -9.25 -9.82 -4.75
C TYR A 153 -9.63 -9.58 -6.21
N THR A 154 -10.06 -8.37 -6.59
CA THR A 154 -10.31 -8.03 -8.00
C THR A 154 -9.01 -8.14 -8.80
N GLY A 155 -7.91 -7.58 -8.30
CA GLY A 155 -6.60 -7.68 -8.94
C GLY A 155 -6.09 -9.11 -9.05
N GLN A 156 -6.27 -9.93 -8.01
CA GLN A 156 -5.91 -11.36 -8.05
C GLN A 156 -6.72 -12.14 -9.09
N LYS A 157 -8.03 -11.90 -9.19
CA LYS A 157 -8.87 -12.57 -10.19
C LYS A 157 -8.52 -12.19 -11.61
N LEU A 158 -8.20 -10.92 -11.84
CA LEU A 158 -7.72 -10.47 -13.14
C LEU A 158 -6.37 -11.12 -13.51
N LEU A 159 -5.44 -11.24 -12.57
CA LEU A 159 -4.16 -11.93 -12.79
C LEU A 159 -4.35 -13.41 -13.18
N GLU A 160 -5.27 -14.12 -12.53
CA GLU A 160 -5.55 -15.53 -12.80
C GLU A 160 -5.95 -15.79 -14.28
N TRP A 161 -6.49 -14.79 -14.97
CA TRP A 161 -6.89 -14.89 -16.37
C TRP A 161 -5.82 -14.48 -17.37
N LEU A 162 -4.69 -13.96 -16.91
CA LEU A 162 -3.57 -13.56 -17.75
C LEU A 162 -2.58 -14.70 -17.94
N LEU A 163 -1.92 -14.71 -19.10
CA LEU A 163 -0.78 -15.59 -19.34
C LEU A 163 0.42 -15.16 -18.46
N PRO A 164 1.34 -16.06 -18.09
CA PRO A 164 2.45 -15.73 -17.18
C PRO A 164 3.28 -14.50 -17.61
N ARG A 165 3.49 -14.33 -18.92
CA ARG A 165 4.18 -13.17 -19.50
C ARG A 165 3.39 -11.85 -19.38
N GLU A 166 2.07 -11.92 -19.49
CA GLU A 166 1.18 -10.77 -19.27
C GLU A 166 1.13 -10.41 -17.78
N GLN A 167 1.08 -11.43 -16.91
CA GLN A 167 1.10 -11.26 -15.45
C GLN A 167 2.36 -10.50 -15.00
N LEU A 168 3.52 -10.81 -15.57
CA LEU A 168 4.78 -10.17 -15.21
C LEU A 168 4.75 -8.66 -15.47
N LEU A 169 4.22 -8.23 -16.62
CA LEU A 169 4.05 -6.80 -16.93
C LEU A 169 2.94 -6.16 -16.07
N TRP A 170 1.81 -6.83 -15.89
CA TRP A 170 0.64 -6.29 -15.18
C TRP A 170 0.86 -6.16 -13.66
N THR A 171 1.69 -7.03 -13.07
CA THR A 171 1.94 -7.06 -11.62
C THR A 171 2.48 -5.73 -11.10
N SER A 172 3.31 -5.03 -11.87
CA SER A 172 3.84 -3.71 -11.48
C SER A 172 2.75 -2.63 -11.41
N TYR A 173 1.71 -2.71 -12.26
CA TYR A 173 0.56 -1.80 -12.23
C TYR A 173 -0.31 -2.09 -11.02
N LEU A 174 -0.59 -3.38 -10.76
CA LEU A 174 -1.32 -3.80 -9.56
C LEU A 174 -0.61 -3.37 -8.28
N LYS A 175 0.73 -3.41 -8.21
CA LYS A 175 1.46 -2.91 -7.04
C LYS A 175 1.17 -1.43 -6.79
N VAL A 176 1.25 -0.60 -7.84
CA VAL A 176 0.97 0.84 -7.72
C VAL A 176 -0.44 1.07 -7.20
N MET A 177 -1.40 0.33 -7.75
CA MET A 177 -2.81 0.42 -7.35
C MET A 177 -3.02 -0.02 -5.89
N ASP A 178 -2.48 -1.18 -5.51
CA ASP A 178 -2.57 -1.70 -4.14
C ASP A 178 -1.99 -0.69 -3.16
N ASP A 179 -0.80 -0.17 -3.40
CA ASP A 179 -0.18 0.77 -2.48
C ASP A 179 -0.99 2.07 -2.31
N HIS A 180 -1.55 2.62 -3.40
CA HIS A 180 -2.44 3.78 -3.32
C HIS A 180 -3.76 3.50 -2.60
N MET A 181 -4.25 2.25 -2.67
CA MET A 181 -5.47 1.85 -1.99
C MET A 181 -5.23 1.50 -0.53
N TYR A 182 -4.09 0.91 -0.16
CA TYR A 182 -3.78 0.45 1.19
C TYR A 182 -3.13 1.54 2.06
N MET A 183 -2.34 2.44 1.47
CA MET A 183 -1.59 3.47 2.19
C MET A 183 -2.22 4.86 2.01
N PRO A 184 -2.18 5.75 3.02
CA PRO A 184 -2.73 7.10 2.93
C PRO A 184 -1.79 8.06 2.18
N LEU A 185 -1.35 7.71 0.97
CA LEU A 185 -0.33 8.45 0.21
C LEU A 185 -0.75 9.89 -0.07
N GLN A 186 -2.00 10.10 -0.51
CA GLN A 186 -2.52 11.45 -0.78
C GLN A 186 -2.52 12.33 0.47
N ALA A 187 -2.91 11.77 1.63
CA ALA A 187 -2.85 12.50 2.90
C ALA A 187 -1.41 12.86 3.28
N ALA A 188 -0.46 11.95 3.07
CA ALA A 188 0.96 12.24 3.28
C ALA A 188 1.48 13.35 2.35
N TYR A 189 1.00 13.41 1.11
CA TYR A 189 1.37 14.47 0.16
C TYR A 189 0.81 15.83 0.60
N GLU A 190 -0.44 15.86 1.04
CA GLU A 190 -1.10 17.05 1.57
C GLU A 190 -0.42 17.54 2.85
N ALA A 191 -0.13 16.64 3.78
CA ALA A 191 0.61 16.93 5.01
C ALA A 191 1.99 17.53 4.71
N ALA A 192 2.74 16.95 3.77
CA ALA A 192 4.03 17.47 3.34
C ALA A 192 3.94 18.87 2.69
N GLY A 193 2.83 19.17 2.01
CA GLY A 193 2.55 20.50 1.46
C GLY A 193 2.45 21.59 2.52
N ASN A 194 2.16 21.24 3.78
CA ASN A 194 2.05 22.17 4.90
C ASN A 194 3.41 22.50 5.56
N HIS A 195 4.49 21.84 5.15
CA HIS A 195 5.83 22.08 5.69
C HIS A 195 6.64 23.06 4.85
N SER A 196 7.58 23.78 5.50
CA SER A 196 8.65 24.46 4.78
C SER A 196 9.64 23.44 4.21
N TYR A 197 10.32 23.77 3.11
CA TYR A 197 11.25 22.84 2.43
C TYR A 197 12.37 22.32 3.35
N ASN A 198 12.79 23.14 4.32
CA ASN A 198 13.84 22.82 5.29
C ASN A 198 13.30 22.39 6.66
N SER A 199 12.00 22.06 6.79
CA SER A 199 11.50 21.58 8.07
C SER A 199 12.15 20.23 8.43
N PRO A 200 12.53 20.00 9.71
CA PRO A 200 13.12 18.72 10.12
C PRO A 200 12.25 17.52 9.75
N ALA A 201 10.92 17.64 9.93
CA ALA A 201 9.95 16.61 9.56
C ALA A 201 10.01 16.26 8.07
N LEU A 202 10.00 17.26 7.18
CA LEU A 202 10.02 17.02 5.75
C LEU A 202 11.38 16.48 5.28
N ILE A 203 12.50 16.96 5.85
CA ILE A 203 13.84 16.43 5.57
C ILE A 203 13.92 14.94 5.95
N ALA A 204 13.47 14.58 7.15
CA ALA A 204 13.49 13.20 7.64
C ALA A 204 12.66 12.27 6.75
N VAL A 205 11.44 12.68 6.37
CA VAL A 205 10.60 11.91 5.45
C VAL A 205 11.24 11.77 4.07
N ARG A 206 11.81 12.85 3.51
CA ARG A 206 12.48 12.80 2.21
C ARG A 206 13.71 11.89 2.20
N GLN A 207 14.39 11.71 3.33
CA GLN A 207 15.46 10.73 3.46
C GLN A 207 14.93 9.29 3.54
N LEU A 208 13.86 9.04 4.29
CA LEU A 208 13.30 7.69 4.47
C LEU A 208 12.69 7.13 3.19
N LEU A 209 11.97 7.94 2.41
CA LEU A 209 11.18 7.46 1.28
C LEU A 209 11.98 6.68 0.21
N PRO A 210 13.15 7.13 -0.26
CA PRO A 210 13.97 6.35 -1.18
C PRO A 210 14.45 5.01 -0.62
N LEU A 211 14.58 4.89 0.71
CA LEU A 211 15.10 3.70 1.41
C LEU A 211 13.98 2.75 1.88
N SER A 212 12.73 3.19 1.82
CA SER A 212 11.55 2.49 2.37
C SER A 212 11.45 1.03 1.89
N SER A 213 11.56 0.78 0.58
CA SER A 213 11.46 -0.59 0.05
C SER A 213 12.64 -1.46 0.47
N GLN A 214 13.87 -0.93 0.47
CA GLN A 214 15.06 -1.66 0.93
C GLN A 214 14.90 -2.09 2.39
N ILE A 215 14.46 -1.17 3.26
CA ILE A 215 14.17 -1.47 4.66
C ILE A 215 13.10 -2.56 4.74
N ALA A 216 12.00 -2.45 3.98
CA ALA A 216 10.92 -3.44 3.99
C ALA A 216 11.41 -4.84 3.59
N TYR A 217 12.25 -4.96 2.56
CA TYR A 217 12.87 -6.23 2.17
C TYR A 217 13.74 -6.82 3.30
N SER A 218 14.57 -6.00 3.93
CA SER A 218 15.43 -6.41 5.03
C SER A 218 14.61 -6.90 6.23
N VAL A 219 13.57 -6.14 6.62
CA VAL A 219 12.64 -6.52 7.70
C VAL A 219 11.98 -7.86 7.40
N CYS A 220 11.38 -8.03 6.21
CA CYS A 220 10.70 -9.28 5.86
C CYS A 220 11.67 -10.48 5.80
N LYS A 221 12.90 -10.26 5.34
CA LYS A 221 13.95 -11.30 5.32
C LYS A 221 14.27 -11.76 6.75
N GLN A 222 14.46 -10.83 7.67
CA GLN A 222 14.79 -11.12 9.07
C GLN A 222 13.61 -11.76 9.82
N VAL A 223 12.39 -11.23 9.65
CA VAL A 223 11.18 -11.83 10.24
C VAL A 223 11.01 -13.28 9.80
N ARG A 224 11.20 -13.58 8.51
CA ARG A 224 11.13 -14.96 7.99
C ARG A 224 12.19 -15.87 8.63
N GLN A 225 13.38 -15.36 8.92
CA GLN A 225 14.44 -16.12 9.59
C GLN A 225 14.09 -16.39 11.06
N SER A 226 13.48 -15.42 11.75
CA SER A 226 13.00 -15.58 13.13
C SER A 226 11.77 -16.50 13.24
N PHE A 227 10.97 -16.63 12.17
CA PHE A 227 9.73 -17.40 12.14
C PHE A 227 9.67 -18.39 10.95
N PRO A 228 10.61 -19.35 10.86
CA PRO A 228 10.78 -20.17 9.64
C PRO A 228 9.58 -21.08 9.31
N ASN A 229 8.81 -21.46 10.32
CA ASN A 229 7.66 -22.37 10.19
C ASN A 229 6.30 -21.65 10.24
N TYR A 230 6.29 -20.32 10.32
CA TYR A 230 5.06 -19.56 10.44
C TYR A 230 4.25 -19.60 9.15
N ARG A 231 2.94 -19.80 9.30
CA ARG A 231 1.97 -19.83 8.20
C ARG A 231 0.87 -18.80 8.45
N THR A 232 0.58 -18.04 7.41
CA THR A 232 -0.56 -17.13 7.31
C THR A 232 -1.74 -17.85 6.65
N TYR A 233 -2.89 -17.17 6.57
CA TYR A 233 -4.05 -17.65 5.81
C TYR A 233 -3.69 -18.01 4.35
N SER A 234 -2.77 -17.25 3.74
CA SER A 234 -2.36 -17.40 2.34
C SER A 234 -1.14 -18.29 2.13
N GLY A 235 -0.57 -18.89 3.19
CA GLY A 235 0.60 -19.77 3.09
C GLY A 235 1.78 -19.39 3.99
N PRO A 236 2.93 -20.08 3.86
CA PRO A 236 4.14 -19.81 4.65
C PRO A 236 4.81 -18.47 4.26
N LEU A 237 5.57 -17.89 5.19
CA LEU A 237 6.31 -16.62 4.95
C LEU A 237 7.34 -16.69 3.81
N SER A 238 7.73 -17.88 3.37
CA SER A 238 8.63 -18.09 2.24
C SER A 238 7.94 -17.97 0.87
N GLU A 239 6.62 -18.08 0.81
CA GLU A 239 5.86 -18.05 -0.45
C GLU A 239 5.85 -16.64 -1.06
N LEU A 240 6.02 -16.54 -2.38
CA LEU A 240 6.18 -15.27 -3.09
C LEU A 240 5.01 -14.29 -2.86
N LYS A 241 3.77 -14.81 -2.85
CA LYS A 241 2.57 -14.00 -2.59
C LYS A 241 2.58 -13.43 -1.18
N VAL A 242 2.88 -14.26 -0.19
CA VAL A 242 2.97 -13.86 1.23
C VAL A 242 4.09 -12.84 1.41
N ARG A 243 5.29 -13.10 0.86
CA ARG A 243 6.42 -12.14 0.88
C ARG A 243 6.03 -10.78 0.32
N THR A 244 5.36 -10.75 -0.83
CA THR A 244 4.92 -9.50 -1.47
C THR A 244 3.93 -8.74 -0.58
N SER A 245 2.96 -9.43 0.02
CA SER A 245 2.04 -8.81 0.98
C SER A 245 2.73 -8.33 2.26
N SER A 246 3.71 -9.07 2.77
CA SER A 246 4.46 -8.67 3.97
C SER A 246 5.31 -7.44 3.74
N ILE A 247 5.96 -7.32 2.57
CA ILE A 247 6.73 -6.13 2.19
C ILE A 247 5.80 -4.92 2.15
N ARG A 248 4.64 -5.06 1.49
CA ARG A 248 3.63 -4.00 1.41
C ARG A 248 3.15 -3.57 2.80
N ASP A 249 2.93 -4.50 3.71
CA ASP A 249 2.53 -4.16 5.08
C ASP A 249 3.62 -3.36 5.80
N VAL A 250 4.91 -3.73 5.70
CA VAL A 250 6.02 -2.93 6.26
C VAL A 250 6.07 -1.53 5.62
N GLU A 251 5.93 -1.45 4.29
CA GLU A 251 5.86 -0.15 3.59
C GLU A 251 4.67 0.69 4.09
N MET A 252 3.50 0.07 4.32
CA MET A 252 2.33 0.75 4.87
C MET A 252 2.62 1.34 6.25
N PHE A 253 3.25 0.58 7.16
CA PHE A 253 3.66 1.10 8.48
C PHE A 253 4.63 2.30 8.34
N GLN A 254 5.58 2.24 7.40
CA GLN A 254 6.48 3.36 7.13
C GLN A 254 5.74 4.61 6.60
N VAL A 255 4.72 4.44 5.76
CA VAL A 255 3.90 5.58 5.28
C VAL A 255 3.13 6.23 6.41
N TYR A 256 2.47 5.43 7.25
CA TYR A 256 1.75 5.98 8.41
C TYR A 256 2.71 6.68 9.37
N LEU A 257 3.91 6.13 9.57
CA LEU A 257 4.93 6.78 10.38
C LEU A 257 5.37 8.12 9.78
N CYS A 258 5.55 8.20 8.45
CA CYS A 258 5.80 9.47 7.74
C CYS A 258 4.65 10.45 7.94
N LEU A 259 3.40 10.00 7.79
CA LEU A 259 2.23 10.84 7.96
C LEU A 259 2.15 11.40 9.39
N CYS A 260 2.43 10.58 10.41
CA CYS A 260 2.48 11.03 11.80
C CYS A 260 3.55 12.10 12.05
N VAL A 261 4.72 11.97 11.43
CA VAL A 261 5.79 12.97 11.52
C VAL A 261 5.41 14.28 10.83
N LEU A 262 4.73 14.20 9.68
CA LEU A 262 4.29 15.38 8.94
C LEU A 262 3.11 16.08 9.65
N ASP A 263 2.14 15.33 10.16
CA ASP A 263 1.00 15.89 10.90
C ASP A 263 1.35 16.28 12.34
N GLN A 264 2.50 15.82 12.83
CA GLN A 264 2.95 15.96 14.22
C GLN A 264 1.98 15.32 15.22
N GLU A 265 1.31 14.24 14.83
CA GLU A 265 0.29 13.55 15.64
C GLU A 265 0.25 12.04 15.31
N ILE A 266 -0.10 11.20 16.29
CA ILE A 266 -0.28 9.75 16.09
C ILE A 266 -1.67 9.36 15.57
N SER A 267 -2.57 10.32 15.34
CA SER A 267 -4.00 10.08 15.09
C SER A 267 -4.28 9.21 13.86
N SER A 268 -3.51 9.36 12.79
CA SER A 268 -3.62 8.52 11.59
C SER A 268 -3.40 7.03 11.90
N VAL A 269 -2.51 6.71 12.84
CA VAL A 269 -2.32 5.33 13.31
C VAL A 269 -3.48 4.90 14.20
N GLN A 270 -3.86 5.72 15.18
CA GLN A 270 -4.91 5.37 16.15
C GLN A 270 -6.30 5.20 15.54
N ARG A 271 -6.63 6.04 14.56
CA ARG A 271 -7.98 6.09 13.97
C ARG A 271 -8.10 5.22 12.72
N GLU A 272 -7.00 4.89 12.05
CA GLU A 272 -7.02 4.14 10.77
C GLU A 272 -6.22 2.85 10.85
N LEU A 273 -4.89 2.94 10.94
CA LEU A 273 -4.00 1.78 10.79
C LEU A 273 -4.27 0.73 11.85
N PHE A 274 -4.33 1.13 13.13
CA PHE A 274 -4.53 0.20 14.23
C PHE A 274 -5.88 -0.51 14.15
N PRO A 275 -7.03 0.19 14.01
CA PRO A 275 -8.32 -0.46 13.78
C PRO A 275 -8.34 -1.36 12.54
N LEU A 276 -7.70 -0.94 11.45
CA LEU A 276 -7.61 -1.73 10.22
C LEU A 276 -6.84 -3.04 10.42
N CYS A 277 -5.69 -3.00 11.09
CA CYS A 277 -4.93 -4.21 11.42
C CYS A 277 -5.72 -5.10 12.38
N VAL A 278 -6.40 -4.54 13.38
CA VAL A 278 -7.26 -5.30 14.32
C VAL A 278 -8.39 -6.02 13.59
N LEU A 279 -8.95 -5.39 12.56
CA LEU A 279 -9.96 -5.98 11.68
C LEU A 279 -9.38 -7.12 10.82
N LEU A 280 -8.24 -6.90 10.16
CA LEU A 280 -7.74 -7.79 9.11
C LEU A 280 -6.81 -8.91 9.61
N TYR A 281 -5.84 -8.59 10.48
CA TYR A 281 -4.74 -9.49 10.84
C TYR A 281 -5.19 -10.81 11.48
N PRO A 282 -6.18 -10.84 12.39
CA PRO A 282 -6.70 -12.09 12.92
C PRO A 282 -7.29 -13.01 11.84
N ARG A 283 -7.95 -12.43 10.81
CA ARG A 283 -8.53 -13.20 9.70
C ARG A 283 -7.48 -13.73 8.74
N LEU A 284 -6.38 -13.00 8.59
CA LEU A 284 -5.24 -13.37 7.76
C LEU A 284 -4.21 -14.25 8.48
N GLN A 285 -4.50 -14.66 9.73
CA GLN A 285 -3.58 -15.40 10.59
C GLN A 285 -2.22 -14.69 10.73
N VAL A 286 -2.25 -13.37 10.91
CA VAL A 286 -1.09 -12.55 11.26
C VAL A 286 -1.13 -12.31 12.76
N SER A 287 -0.17 -12.89 13.49
CA SER A 287 -0.11 -12.81 14.95
C SER A 287 0.51 -11.49 15.39
N TRP A 288 0.05 -10.96 16.52
CA TRP A 288 0.60 -9.72 17.09
C TRP A 288 2.08 -9.84 17.47
N ARG A 289 2.55 -11.06 17.83
CA ARG A 289 3.98 -11.32 18.04
C ARG A 289 4.80 -11.11 16.76
N LEU A 290 4.27 -11.52 15.60
CA LEU A 290 4.90 -11.30 14.30
C LEU A 290 4.98 -9.80 13.99
N VAL A 291 3.89 -9.05 14.24
CA VAL A 291 3.82 -7.60 14.02
C VAL A 291 4.78 -6.84 14.94
N GLN A 292 4.84 -7.21 16.23
CA GLN A 292 5.76 -6.60 17.19
C GLN A 292 7.22 -6.81 16.77
N GLU A 293 7.59 -8.03 16.35
CA GLU A 293 8.95 -8.30 15.87
C GLU A 293 9.26 -7.54 14.58
N MET A 294 8.30 -7.47 13.64
CA MET A 294 8.43 -6.68 12.42
C MET A 294 8.68 -5.20 12.73
N LEU A 295 7.94 -4.59 13.66
CA LEU A 295 8.14 -3.19 14.07
C LEU A 295 9.48 -2.97 14.77
N ARG A 296 9.90 -3.92 15.62
CA ARG A 296 11.21 -3.88 16.28
C ARG A 296 12.33 -3.87 15.25
N ILE A 297 12.31 -4.79 14.30
CA ILE A 297 13.32 -4.88 13.22
C ILE A 297 13.25 -3.62 12.34
N MET A 298 12.06 -3.15 11.98
CA MET A 298 11.90 -1.91 11.21
C MET A 298 12.55 -0.72 11.90
N GLY A 299 12.40 -0.60 13.22
CA GLY A 299 13.07 0.43 14.01
C GLY A 299 14.59 0.37 13.96
N TRP A 300 15.15 -0.84 14.03
CA TRP A 300 16.60 -1.05 13.90
C TRP A 300 17.12 -0.72 12.50
N GLU A 301 16.43 -1.17 11.46
CA GLU A 301 16.81 -0.86 10.07
C GLU A 301 16.75 0.64 9.79
N MET A 302 15.69 1.33 10.26
CA MET A 302 15.60 2.79 10.15
C MET A 302 16.76 3.48 10.88
N HIS A 303 17.11 3.02 12.08
CA HIS A 303 18.23 3.58 12.84
C HIS A 303 19.58 3.42 12.12
N GLN A 304 19.79 2.32 11.40
CA GLN A 304 21.02 2.07 10.64
C GLN A 304 21.06 2.84 9.31
N CYS A 305 19.91 3.08 8.69
CA CYS A 305 19.83 3.70 7.36
C CYS A 305 19.66 5.23 7.39
N LEU A 306 19.15 5.79 8.48
CA LEU A 306 18.88 7.23 8.61
C LEU A 306 19.99 7.97 9.36
N LEU A 307 20.11 9.27 9.09
CA LEU A 307 20.97 10.13 9.90
C LEU A 307 20.40 10.24 11.33
N PRO A 308 21.24 10.35 12.37
CA PRO A 308 20.79 10.39 13.77
C PRO A 308 19.70 11.44 14.04
N GLU A 309 19.85 12.64 13.48
CA GLU A 309 18.89 13.75 13.60
C GLU A 309 17.55 13.46 12.95
N ASN A 310 17.55 12.77 11.80
CA ASN A 310 16.34 12.38 11.10
C ASN A 310 15.67 11.20 11.80
N MET A 311 16.44 10.24 12.31
CA MET A 311 15.92 9.15 13.14
C MET A 311 15.29 9.67 14.44
N ALA A 312 15.89 10.68 15.08
CA ALA A 312 15.33 11.31 16.27
C ALA A 312 13.94 11.90 16.03
N THR A 313 13.67 12.38 14.80
CA THR A 313 12.35 12.89 14.40
C THR A 313 11.28 11.78 14.37
N PHE A 314 11.65 10.56 13.99
CA PHE A 314 10.74 9.41 13.93
C PHE A 314 10.53 8.71 15.28
N LEU A 315 11.49 8.82 16.20
CA LEU A 315 11.58 8.00 17.39
C LEU A 315 10.34 8.07 18.32
N PRO A 316 9.74 9.24 18.59
CA PRO A 316 8.54 9.31 19.43
C PRO A 316 7.37 8.51 18.84
N TYR A 317 7.11 8.69 17.54
CA TYR A 317 6.02 8.01 16.84
C TYR A 317 6.26 6.51 16.70
N LEU A 318 7.51 6.10 16.43
CA LEU A 318 7.88 4.69 16.34
C LEU A 318 7.70 3.96 17.68
N ARG A 319 8.02 4.61 18.81
CA ARG A 319 7.79 4.07 20.15
C ARG A 319 6.30 3.85 20.40
N THR A 320 5.49 4.90 20.22
CA THR A 320 4.03 4.80 20.40
C THR A 320 3.41 3.75 19.46
N LEU A 321 3.85 3.69 18.21
CA LEU A 321 3.43 2.67 17.26
C LEU A 321 3.77 1.26 17.76
N THR A 322 4.99 1.04 18.26
CA THR A 322 5.42 -0.26 18.79
C THR A 322 4.64 -0.67 20.03
N GLU A 323 4.35 0.28 20.93
CA GLU A 323 3.52 0.05 22.13
C GLU A 323 2.07 -0.29 21.75
N MET A 324 1.47 0.45 20.83
CA MET A 324 0.10 0.20 20.37
C MET A 324 -0.06 -1.21 19.78
N PHE A 325 0.93 -1.66 19.02
CA PHE A 325 0.93 -2.97 18.36
C PHE A 325 1.62 -4.07 19.17
N SER A 326 1.91 -3.82 20.45
CA SER A 326 2.58 -4.79 21.29
C SER A 326 1.67 -5.99 21.57
N PHE A 327 2.27 -7.16 21.80
CA PHE A 327 1.51 -8.37 22.11
C PHE A 327 0.66 -8.22 23.39
N GLU A 328 1.13 -7.42 24.35
CA GLU A 328 0.46 -7.16 25.64
C GLU A 328 -0.91 -6.50 25.46
N VAL A 329 -1.07 -5.59 24.49
CA VAL A 329 -2.35 -4.92 24.18
C VAL A 329 -3.45 -5.93 23.80
N PHE A 330 -3.07 -7.10 23.30
CA PHE A 330 -3.98 -8.12 22.80
C PHE A 330 -4.04 -9.37 23.66
N GLN A 331 -3.33 -9.41 24.79
CA GLN A 331 -3.58 -10.43 25.80
C GLN A 331 -4.90 -10.11 26.47
N LYS A 332 -5.76 -11.13 26.62
CA LYS A 332 -6.90 -11.03 27.53
C LYS A 332 -6.35 -11.25 28.93
N ASP A 333 -6.73 -10.39 29.87
CA ASP A 333 -6.66 -10.71 31.29
C ASP A 333 -7.40 -12.03 31.60
#